data_AF-A0A3D5SY96-F1
#
_entry.id   AF-A0A3D5SY96-F1
#
_cell.length_a   1.000
_cell.length_b   1.000
_cell.length_c   1.000
_cell.angle_alpha   90.00
_cell.angle_beta   90.00
_cell.angle_gamma   90.00
#
_symmetry.space_group_name_H-M   'P 1'
#
loop_
_entity.id
_entity.type
_entity.pdbx_description
1 polymer ?
#
loop_
_entity_poly.entity_id
_entity_poly.type
_entity_poly.pdbx_seq_one_letter_code
_entity_poly.pdbx_strand_id
1 'polypeptide(L)'
;VLFPRVQGPLWGLPKDAFSAMSGLSDTMTPGSIGELSLSGALAFRVKFAGAPPAQRDLYWRGPVLTRFDGRTWRAARSTPHDRIPWEPAGKAVEYVVTLEPHNQRWLFALELPGLVPEAAVMTSEFQLLARTPVHQRALYPMRSWLEASAGAAEPEATLGEARRLPARSNPRSRMLASRWRATAADDSGVIAQALAHFRREPFVYTLTPPVLGKEAIDEFLFGTRRGFCEHYAGAFVFLMRAAGVPARVVTGYQGGEINPVDSYLVVRQSDAHAWAEVWLAGRGWTRIDPTAAVAPSRIERGIAAALPAGDPLPFLMRSELDWLRPLRFRWEAMGNAWDQWVIGYTAARQRELFGRLGMQDADWRAIGGAMGALLAVMLSAFGAWALHEHARQDAVAGAWSAFSRKMSRLGLARRPHEGPTDYARRIGAAAPRLAGPAAELAGLYAQLRYGRGAGPGGSREFVRRVRSFRLRP
;
A
#
# COMPACT_ATOMS: atom_id res chain seq x y z
N VAL A 1 -12.09 17.02 -17.91
CA VAL A 1 -11.75 15.69 -17.36
C VAL A 1 -12.09 14.68 -18.44
N LEU A 2 -11.09 14.09 -19.11
CA LEU A 2 -11.28 13.39 -20.40
C LEU A 2 -11.43 11.86 -20.31
N PHE A 3 -11.38 11.30 -19.09
CA PHE A 3 -11.79 9.94 -18.81
C PHE A 3 -12.87 10.00 -17.73
N PRO A 4 -14.09 9.47 -17.97
CA PRO A 4 -14.98 9.18 -16.86
C PRO A 4 -14.21 8.23 -15.95
N ARG A 5 -14.07 8.61 -14.69
CA ARG A 5 -13.43 7.74 -13.72
C ARG A 5 -14.33 6.52 -13.61
N VAL A 6 -13.96 5.40 -14.22
CA VAL A 6 -14.57 4.11 -13.91
C VAL A 6 -14.05 3.76 -12.51
N GLN A 7 -14.72 4.35 -11.51
CA GLN A 7 -14.38 4.25 -10.11
C GLN A 7 -15.02 2.98 -9.56
N GLY A 8 -14.25 1.90 -9.62
CA GLY A 8 -14.62 0.60 -9.07
C GLY A 8 -14.03 -0.54 -9.90
N PRO A 9 -13.76 -1.71 -9.30
CA PRO A 9 -13.49 -2.89 -10.08
C PRO A 9 -14.69 -3.12 -11.02
N LEU A 10 -14.44 -3.44 -12.30
CA LEU A 10 -15.48 -3.77 -13.30
C LEU A 10 -16.35 -4.97 -12.90
N TRP A 11 -16.06 -5.57 -11.76
CA TRP A 11 -16.76 -6.67 -11.12
C TRP A 11 -17.10 -6.23 -9.69
N GLY A 12 -18.39 -6.05 -9.42
CA GLY A 12 -18.88 -5.70 -8.09
C GLY A 12 -18.51 -6.79 -7.09
N LEU A 13 -17.51 -6.51 -6.25
CA LEU A 13 -17.25 -7.34 -5.09
C LEU A 13 -18.28 -6.99 -4.00
N PRO A 14 -18.79 -8.00 -3.26
CA PRO A 14 -19.73 -7.78 -2.16
C PRO A 14 -19.15 -6.81 -1.13
N LYS A 15 -20.02 -6.09 -0.42
CA LYS A 15 -19.66 -5.14 0.66
C LYS A 15 -18.72 -5.74 1.72
N ASP A 16 -18.68 -7.07 1.80
CA ASP A 16 -17.85 -7.84 2.73
C ASP A 16 -16.36 -7.91 2.34
N ALA A 17 -16.00 -7.59 1.09
CA ALA A 17 -14.59 -7.57 0.63
C ALA A 17 -13.73 -6.49 1.32
N PHE A 18 -14.36 -5.48 1.95
CA PHE A 18 -13.69 -4.43 2.70
C PHE A 18 -13.55 -4.72 4.20
N SER A 19 -14.10 -5.84 4.69
CA SER A 19 -13.99 -6.28 6.10
C SER A 19 -12.63 -6.89 6.45
N ALA A 20 -11.85 -7.27 5.43
CA ALA A 20 -10.54 -7.92 5.58
C ALA A 20 -9.34 -6.94 5.64
N MET A 21 -9.59 -5.62 5.71
CA MET A 21 -8.50 -4.64 5.79
C MET A 21 -8.04 -4.47 7.25
N SER A 22 -6.82 -4.92 7.53
CA SER A 22 -6.15 -4.70 8.82
C SER A 22 -5.95 -3.20 9.08
N GLY A 23 -6.33 -2.72 10.25
CA GLY A 23 -6.17 -1.31 10.66
C GLY A 23 -6.65 -1.08 12.09
N LEU A 24 -6.39 0.13 12.61
CA LEU A 24 -6.91 0.54 13.92
C LEU A 24 -8.45 0.42 13.97
N SER A 25 -8.98 0.27 15.18
CA SER A 25 -10.41 0.18 15.48
C SER A 25 -10.86 1.34 16.38
N ASP A 26 -12.17 1.59 16.45
CA ASP A 26 -12.80 2.52 17.41
C ASP A 26 -12.94 1.91 18.82
N THR A 27 -12.42 0.70 18.99
CA THR A 27 -12.35 -0.03 20.25
C THR A 27 -10.93 -0.58 20.47
N MET A 28 -10.55 -0.75 21.73
CA MET A 28 -9.29 -1.35 22.13
C MET A 28 -9.53 -2.29 23.30
N THR A 29 -9.18 -3.57 23.11
CA THR A 29 -9.17 -4.62 24.12
C THR A 29 -7.76 -5.17 24.27
N PRO A 30 -7.38 -5.72 25.43
CA PRO A 30 -6.11 -6.44 25.55
C PRO A 30 -5.96 -7.49 24.43
N GLY A 31 -4.87 -7.42 23.68
CA GLY A 31 -4.53 -8.20 22.48
C GLY A 31 -4.68 -7.46 21.15
N SER A 32 -5.60 -6.49 21.05
CA SER A 32 -6.05 -5.94 19.75
C SER A 32 -4.97 -5.19 18.97
N ILE A 33 -4.15 -4.37 19.64
CA ILE A 33 -3.04 -3.65 18.99
C ILE A 33 -1.84 -4.57 18.79
N GLY A 34 -1.67 -5.58 19.65
CA GLY A 34 -0.66 -6.62 19.48
C GLY A 34 -0.79 -7.32 18.14
N GLU A 35 -2.02 -7.70 17.74
CA GLU A 35 -2.30 -8.33 16.45
C GLU A 35 -1.93 -7.44 15.26
N LEU A 36 -2.29 -6.15 15.30
CA LEU A 36 -1.91 -5.18 14.27
C LEU A 36 -0.40 -5.02 14.16
N SER A 37 0.30 -5.14 15.30
CA SER A 37 1.75 -4.97 15.37
C SER A 37 2.53 -6.06 14.62
N LEU A 38 1.87 -7.19 14.33
CA LEU A 38 2.43 -8.31 13.55
C LEU A 38 2.34 -8.08 12.03
N SER A 39 1.61 -7.07 11.59
CA SER A 39 1.39 -6.78 10.17
C SER A 39 2.43 -5.80 9.62
N GLY A 40 3.17 -6.21 8.59
CA GLY A 40 4.08 -5.35 7.83
C GLY A 40 3.38 -4.46 6.79
N ALA A 41 2.05 -4.50 6.72
CA ALA A 41 1.27 -3.75 5.74
C ALA A 41 1.45 -2.23 5.94
N LEU A 42 1.38 -1.50 4.84
CA LEU A 42 1.48 -0.04 4.85
C LEU A 42 0.20 0.57 5.43
N ALA A 43 0.33 1.50 6.38
CA ALA A 43 -0.78 2.31 6.87
C ALA A 43 -0.84 3.62 6.08
N PHE A 44 0.27 4.34 6.00
CA PHE A 44 0.39 5.57 5.23
C PHE A 44 1.85 5.96 4.99
N ARG A 45 2.05 6.92 4.08
CA ARG A 45 3.34 7.57 3.84
C ARG A 45 3.24 9.06 4.12
N VAL A 46 4.35 9.67 4.50
CA VAL A 46 4.41 11.10 4.77
C VAL A 46 5.59 11.74 4.07
N LYS A 47 5.32 12.86 3.38
CA LYS A 47 6.36 13.75 2.85
C LYS A 47 6.39 15.03 3.67
N PHE A 48 7.49 15.25 4.37
CA PHE A 48 7.73 16.53 5.04
C PHE A 48 8.20 17.58 4.03
N ALA A 49 7.74 18.83 4.20
CA ALA A 49 8.23 19.96 3.41
C ALA A 49 9.68 20.35 3.80
N GLY A 50 10.04 20.13 5.08
CA GLY A 50 11.38 20.36 5.61
C GLY A 50 11.99 19.12 6.25
N ALA A 51 12.95 19.32 7.16
CA ALA A 51 13.53 18.23 7.93
C ALA A 51 12.46 17.53 8.79
N PRO A 52 12.39 16.19 8.78
CA PRO A 52 11.44 15.46 9.60
C PRO A 52 11.72 15.67 11.10
N PRO A 53 10.68 15.73 11.96
CA PRO A 53 10.86 15.71 13.41
C PRO A 53 11.59 14.46 13.90
N ALA A 54 12.11 14.51 15.13
CA ALA A 54 12.75 13.34 15.74
C ALA A 54 11.72 12.21 15.97
N GLN A 55 12.18 10.95 15.97
CA GLN A 55 11.33 9.76 16.13
C GLN A 55 10.39 9.85 17.34
N ARG A 56 10.88 10.43 18.44
CA ARG A 56 10.16 10.62 19.69
C ARG A 56 8.97 11.57 19.59
N ASP A 57 8.91 12.39 18.54
CA ASP A 57 7.86 13.38 18.33
C ASP A 57 6.85 12.94 17.24
N LEU A 58 7.12 11.81 16.57
CA LEU A 58 6.28 11.26 15.50
C LEU A 58 5.11 10.44 16.06
N TYR A 59 4.18 11.10 16.75
CA TYR A 59 2.94 10.49 17.22
C TYR A 59 1.79 10.88 16.28
N TRP A 60 1.33 9.89 15.54
CA TRP A 60 0.28 10.00 14.54
C TRP A 60 -1.06 9.72 15.18
N ARG A 61 -1.72 10.77 15.67
CA ARG A 61 -3.02 10.72 16.33
C ARG A 61 -4.08 10.12 15.40
N GLY A 62 -4.82 9.15 15.93
CA GLY A 62 -6.02 8.58 15.33
C GLY A 62 -7.21 8.65 16.29
N PRO A 63 -7.92 7.54 16.53
CA PRO A 63 -9.08 7.49 17.42
C PRO A 63 -8.75 7.81 18.90
N VAL A 64 -9.68 8.45 19.60
CA VAL A 64 -9.59 8.71 21.05
C VAL A 64 -10.68 7.92 21.77
N LEU A 65 -10.24 7.07 22.68
CA LEU A 65 -11.07 6.12 23.41
C LEU A 65 -11.28 6.62 24.84
N THR A 66 -12.49 7.11 25.10
CA THR A 66 -12.84 7.73 26.39
C THR A 66 -13.74 6.83 27.24
N ARG A 67 -14.51 5.91 26.67
CA ARG A 67 -15.40 5.03 27.46
C ARG A 67 -14.72 3.72 27.80
N PHE A 68 -14.84 3.31 29.06
CA PHE A 68 -14.29 2.04 29.56
C PHE A 68 -15.38 1.21 30.23
N ASP A 69 -15.58 -0.02 29.77
CA ASP A 69 -16.61 -0.94 30.28
C ASP A 69 -16.08 -1.95 31.32
N GLY A 70 -14.80 -1.86 31.68
CA GLY A 70 -14.12 -2.80 32.59
C GLY A 70 -13.10 -3.68 31.87
N ARG A 71 -13.22 -3.80 30.54
CA ARG A 71 -12.27 -4.54 29.71
C ARG A 71 -11.88 -3.81 28.42
N THR A 72 -12.85 -3.12 27.81
CA THR A 72 -12.72 -2.50 26.49
C THR A 72 -12.78 -0.99 26.60
N TRP A 73 -11.83 -0.32 25.94
CA TRP A 73 -11.87 1.11 25.68
C TRP A 73 -12.58 1.38 24.37
N ARG A 74 -13.48 2.37 24.32
CA ARG A 74 -14.28 2.72 23.13
C ARG A 74 -14.31 4.22 22.88
N ALA A 75 -14.40 4.60 21.61
CA ALA A 75 -14.63 5.97 21.22
C ALA A 75 -15.94 6.52 21.83
N ALA A 76 -15.90 7.77 22.27
CA ALA A 76 -17.12 8.51 22.62
C ALA A 76 -17.87 8.92 21.34
N ARG A 77 -19.14 9.32 21.47
CA ARG A 77 -19.81 9.99 20.33
C ARG A 77 -19.20 11.38 20.21
N SER A 78 -18.35 11.55 19.22
CA SER A 78 -17.69 12.82 18.93
C SER A 78 -18.63 13.79 18.22
N THR A 79 -18.67 15.04 18.68
CA THR A 79 -19.34 16.13 17.97
C THR A 79 -18.32 16.84 17.07
N PRO A 80 -18.63 17.08 15.78
CA PRO A 80 -17.82 17.97 14.95
C PRO A 80 -17.69 19.33 15.61
N HIS A 81 -16.51 19.93 15.55
CA HIS A 81 -16.25 21.23 16.14
C HIS A 81 -15.59 22.14 15.11
N ASP A 82 -16.21 23.30 14.85
CA ASP A 82 -15.79 24.21 13.77
C ASP A 82 -14.55 25.03 14.15
N ARG A 83 -14.34 25.29 15.44
CA ARG A 83 -13.18 26.01 15.98
C ARG A 83 -12.86 25.44 17.36
N ILE A 84 -11.67 24.87 17.51
CA ILE A 84 -11.20 24.45 18.83
C ILE A 84 -10.24 25.50 19.36
N PRO A 85 -10.39 25.96 20.62
CA PRO A 85 -9.40 26.82 21.25
C PRO A 85 -8.14 25.99 21.54
N TRP A 86 -7.20 26.06 20.62
CA TRP A 86 -5.83 25.60 20.81
C TRP A 86 -4.88 26.78 20.58
N GLU A 87 -3.79 26.80 21.34
CA GLU A 87 -2.77 27.83 21.20
C GLU A 87 -1.58 27.23 20.46
N PRO A 88 -1.24 27.72 19.25
CA PRO A 88 -0.06 27.28 18.55
C PRO A 88 1.19 27.63 19.35
N ALA A 89 1.99 26.61 19.64
CA ALA A 89 3.29 26.77 20.26
C ALA A 89 4.35 26.00 19.44
N GLY A 90 5.57 26.53 19.42
CA GLY A 90 6.68 25.96 18.68
C GLY A 90 6.59 26.17 17.15
N LYS A 91 7.43 25.42 16.42
CA LYS A 91 7.53 25.50 14.96
C LYS A 91 6.48 24.61 14.28
N ALA A 92 5.76 25.17 13.32
CA ALA A 92 4.83 24.41 12.49
C ALA A 92 5.57 23.37 11.63
N VAL A 93 5.03 22.16 11.59
CA VAL A 93 5.50 21.07 10.73
C VAL A 93 4.52 20.89 9.59
N GLU A 94 4.97 21.16 8.38
CA GLU A 94 4.18 21.01 7.15
C GLU A 94 4.54 19.71 6.44
N TYR A 95 3.52 18.94 6.08
CA TYR A 95 3.69 17.63 5.47
C TYR A 95 2.46 17.22 4.66
N VAL A 96 2.64 16.26 3.76
CA VAL A 96 1.57 15.64 2.98
C VAL A 96 1.48 14.17 3.37
N VAL A 97 0.28 13.71 3.69
CA VAL A 97 0.00 12.32 4.02
C VAL A 97 -0.61 11.63 2.81
N THR A 98 -0.10 10.45 2.47
CA THR A 98 -0.68 9.50 1.52
C THR A 98 -1.19 8.30 2.31
N LEU A 99 -2.48 8.28 2.60
CA LEU A 99 -3.17 7.30 3.45
C LEU A 99 -3.70 6.13 2.64
N GLU A 100 -3.38 4.90 3.07
CA GLU A 100 -3.94 3.68 2.49
C GLU A 100 -5.41 3.48 2.92
N PRO A 101 -6.24 2.81 2.08
CA PRO A 101 -7.62 2.52 2.44
C PRO A 101 -7.68 1.61 3.68
N HIS A 102 -8.54 1.99 4.62
CA HIS A 102 -8.77 1.25 5.87
C HIS A 102 -10.25 1.12 6.22
N ASN A 103 -11.14 1.61 5.34
CA ASN A 103 -12.59 1.51 5.47
C ASN A 103 -13.19 2.22 6.72
N GLN A 104 -12.42 3.11 7.35
CA GLN A 104 -12.84 3.92 8.49
C GLN A 104 -12.80 5.40 8.12
N ARG A 105 -13.27 6.26 9.04
CA ARG A 105 -13.37 7.71 8.78
C ARG A 105 -12.18 8.50 9.31
N TRP A 106 -11.37 7.98 10.21
CA TRP A 106 -10.27 8.75 10.78
C TRP A 106 -9.14 8.98 9.77
N LEU A 107 -8.59 10.19 9.84
CA LEU A 107 -7.33 10.58 9.22
C LEU A 107 -6.25 10.67 10.30
N PHE A 108 -5.00 10.59 9.90
CA PHE A 108 -3.87 10.63 10.83
C PHE A 108 -3.14 11.97 10.72
N ALA A 109 -2.80 12.53 11.88
CA ALA A 109 -2.06 13.78 11.99
C ALA A 109 -1.01 13.70 13.10
N LEU A 110 0.06 14.47 12.97
CA LEU A 110 1.02 14.66 14.06
C LEU A 110 0.39 15.51 15.15
N GLU A 111 0.42 15.01 16.39
CA GLU A 111 -0.08 15.68 17.60
C GLU A 111 -1.45 16.37 17.37
N LEU A 112 -1.43 17.71 17.27
CA LEU A 112 -2.59 18.54 17.04
C LEU A 112 -2.58 19.09 15.61
N PRO A 113 -3.65 18.84 14.83
CA PRO A 113 -3.76 19.38 13.48
C PRO A 113 -4.18 20.85 13.53
N GLY A 114 -3.40 21.73 12.90
CA GLY A 114 -3.79 23.14 12.71
C GLY A 114 -4.13 23.51 11.27
N LEU A 115 -4.08 22.54 10.34
CA LEU A 115 -4.78 22.60 9.06
C LEU A 115 -5.71 21.39 8.96
N VAL A 116 -7.01 21.64 8.74
CA VAL A 116 -8.02 20.60 8.52
C VAL A 116 -8.33 20.55 7.01
N PRO A 117 -8.19 19.38 6.34
CA PRO A 117 -8.58 19.24 4.94
C PRO A 117 -10.07 19.52 4.71
N GLU A 118 -10.45 20.09 3.56
CA GLU A 118 -11.86 20.47 3.24
C GLU A 118 -12.85 19.29 3.32
N ALA A 119 -12.38 18.09 2.93
CA ALA A 119 -13.15 16.85 2.99
C ALA A 119 -13.17 16.19 4.39
N ALA A 120 -12.65 16.87 5.42
CA ALA A 120 -12.56 16.38 6.79
C ALA A 120 -13.20 17.37 7.78
N VAL A 121 -13.51 16.85 8.96
CA VAL A 121 -13.96 17.62 10.12
C VAL A 121 -13.08 17.27 11.31
N MET A 122 -12.89 18.22 12.21
CA MET A 122 -12.21 17.96 13.48
C MET A 122 -13.25 17.78 14.59
N THR A 123 -13.00 16.87 15.53
CA THR A 123 -13.90 16.64 16.69
C THR A 123 -13.44 17.39 17.94
N SER A 124 -14.31 17.45 18.95
CA SER A 124 -13.98 17.93 20.31
C SER A 124 -12.76 17.23 20.93
N GLU A 125 -12.48 15.99 20.56
CA GLU A 125 -11.31 15.22 21.03
C GLU A 125 -10.09 15.41 20.12
N PHE A 126 -10.07 16.44 19.27
CA PHE A 126 -8.98 16.74 18.34
C PHE A 126 -8.71 15.62 17.33
N GLN A 127 -9.72 14.81 17.00
CA GLN A 127 -9.61 13.78 15.97
C GLN A 127 -9.95 14.39 14.60
N LEU A 128 -9.26 13.95 13.55
CA LEU A 128 -9.65 14.26 12.17
C LEU A 128 -10.50 13.13 11.61
N LEU A 129 -11.70 13.46 11.17
CA LEU A 129 -12.63 12.53 10.53
C LEU A 129 -12.95 13.00 9.11
N ALA A 130 -12.67 12.16 8.13
CA ALA A 130 -13.22 12.27 6.79
C ALA A 130 -14.76 12.22 6.81
N ARG A 131 -15.38 12.91 5.86
CA ARG A 131 -16.85 12.92 5.70
C ARG A 131 -17.40 11.55 5.32
N THR A 132 -16.64 10.77 4.56
CA THR A 132 -16.94 9.39 4.15
C THR A 132 -15.81 8.45 4.56
N PRO A 133 -16.06 7.14 4.72
CA PRO A 133 -14.98 6.18 4.97
C PRO A 133 -13.93 6.20 3.84
N VAL A 134 -12.68 5.98 4.21
CA VAL A 134 -11.52 5.98 3.30
C VAL A 134 -11.44 4.61 2.61
N HIS A 135 -12.19 4.46 1.53
CA HIS A 135 -12.20 3.23 0.70
C HIS A 135 -11.10 3.20 -0.36
N GLN A 136 -10.47 4.34 -0.63
CA GLN A 136 -9.42 4.50 -1.62
C GLN A 136 -8.29 5.32 -1.00
N ARG A 137 -7.10 5.22 -1.61
CA ARG A 137 -5.93 5.98 -1.16
C ARG A 137 -6.24 7.49 -1.17
N ALA A 138 -6.00 8.14 -0.05
CA ALA A 138 -6.27 9.57 0.14
C ALA A 138 -4.97 10.35 0.30
N LEU A 139 -4.86 11.49 -0.39
CA LEU A 139 -3.74 12.41 -0.26
C LEU A 139 -4.26 13.71 0.33
N TYR A 140 -3.66 14.15 1.43
CA TYR A 140 -4.07 15.40 2.09
C TYR A 140 -2.87 16.15 2.69
N PRO A 141 -2.82 17.49 2.50
CA PRO A 141 -1.84 18.32 3.17
C PRO A 141 -2.22 18.51 4.64
N MET A 142 -1.22 18.63 5.48
CA MET A 142 -1.35 18.83 6.91
C MET A 142 -0.33 19.86 7.40
N ARG A 143 -0.71 20.53 8.48
CA ARG A 143 0.18 21.37 9.26
C ARG A 143 -0.10 21.13 10.73
N SER A 144 0.93 20.77 11.49
CA SER A 144 0.80 20.44 12.91
C SER A 144 1.77 21.24 13.77
N TRP A 145 1.42 21.41 15.03
CA TRP A 145 2.26 22.03 16.06
C TRP A 145 2.48 21.01 17.17
N LEU A 146 3.74 20.63 17.38
CA LEU A 146 4.09 19.54 18.28
C LEU A 146 4.10 19.95 19.76
N GLU A 147 4.24 21.25 20.03
CA GLU A 147 4.28 21.83 21.38
C GLU A 147 2.95 22.52 21.74
N ALA A 148 1.97 22.51 20.83
CA ALA A 148 0.67 23.12 21.06
C ALA A 148 -0.06 22.48 22.24
N SER A 149 -0.79 23.31 22.97
CA SER A 149 -1.69 22.87 24.02
C SER A 149 -3.13 23.16 23.62
N ALA A 150 -4.04 22.27 24.00
CA ALA A 150 -5.43 22.39 23.58
C ALA A 150 -6.40 21.90 24.65
N GLY A 151 -7.60 22.49 24.66
CA GLY A 151 -8.63 22.16 25.65
C GLY A 151 -8.27 22.63 27.06
N ALA A 152 -7.61 23.79 27.21
CA ALA A 152 -7.38 24.37 28.53
C ALA A 152 -8.70 24.69 29.27
N ALA A 153 -9.74 25.06 28.52
CA ALA A 153 -11.10 25.32 29.00
C ALA A 153 -12.08 24.23 28.53
N GLU A 154 -11.93 23.02 29.05
CA GLU A 154 -12.84 21.90 28.75
C GLU A 154 -14.09 21.94 29.63
N PRO A 155 -15.29 21.68 29.08
CA PRO A 155 -16.50 21.58 29.88
C PRO A 155 -16.40 20.46 30.92
N GLU A 156 -16.96 20.71 32.11
CA GLU A 156 -16.96 19.72 33.20
C GLU A 156 -17.68 18.42 32.82
N ALA A 157 -18.66 18.46 31.90
CA ALA A 157 -19.27 17.26 31.35
C ALA A 157 -18.27 16.36 30.60
N THR A 158 -17.37 16.95 29.81
CA THR A 158 -16.30 16.24 29.09
C THR A 158 -15.29 15.65 30.08
N LEU A 159 -14.87 16.45 31.06
CA LEU A 159 -13.94 16.01 32.10
C LEU A 159 -14.54 14.92 32.99
N GLY A 160 -15.84 15.01 33.31
CA GLY A 160 -16.59 14.01 34.04
C GLY A 160 -16.66 12.66 33.32
N GLU A 161 -16.91 12.66 32.00
CA GLU A 161 -16.84 11.43 31.19
C GLU A 161 -15.43 10.85 31.17
N ALA A 162 -14.41 11.70 31.07
CA ALA A 162 -13.01 11.31 31.13
C ALA A 162 -12.52 10.88 32.53
N ARG A 163 -13.34 10.99 33.58
CA ARG A 163 -13.10 10.41 34.92
C ARG A 163 -13.91 9.13 35.17
N ARG A 164 -14.88 8.81 34.31
CA ARG A 164 -15.82 7.71 34.53
C ARG A 164 -15.11 6.35 34.49
N LEU A 165 -15.43 5.50 35.47
CA LEU A 165 -15.02 4.11 35.58
C LEU A 165 -16.17 3.23 36.10
N PRO A 166 -16.25 1.95 35.72
CA PRO A 166 -17.22 1.01 36.29
C PRO A 166 -17.03 0.83 37.81
N ALA A 167 -18.10 0.95 38.60
CA ALA A 167 -18.02 1.09 40.06
C ALA A 167 -17.34 -0.09 40.79
N ARG A 168 -17.37 -1.31 40.25
CA ARG A 168 -16.91 -2.54 40.92
C ARG A 168 -15.81 -3.31 40.17
N SER A 169 -14.95 -2.61 39.43
CA SER A 169 -13.81 -3.21 38.72
C SER A 169 -12.47 -2.72 39.26
N ASN A 170 -11.48 -3.61 39.26
CA ASN A 170 -10.06 -3.44 39.55
C ASN A 170 -9.80 -2.78 40.93
N PRO A 171 -10.23 -3.43 42.03
CA PRO A 171 -10.16 -2.87 43.38
C PRO A 171 -8.73 -2.56 43.85
N ARG A 172 -7.73 -3.36 43.47
CA ARG A 172 -6.33 -3.13 43.88
C ARG A 172 -5.77 -1.89 43.20
N SER A 173 -6.09 -1.70 41.92
CA SER A 173 -5.71 -0.52 41.14
C SER A 173 -6.37 0.74 41.68
N ARG A 174 -7.64 0.66 42.08
CA ARG A 174 -8.35 1.77 42.76
C ARG A 174 -7.68 2.15 44.06
N MET A 175 -7.36 1.17 44.91
CA MET A 175 -6.66 1.41 46.18
C MET A 175 -5.27 2.02 45.94
N LEU A 176 -4.53 1.57 44.92
CA LEU A 176 -3.25 2.17 44.54
C LEU A 176 -3.42 3.64 44.13
N ALA A 177 -4.37 3.94 43.26
CA ALA A 177 -4.66 5.30 42.81
C ALA A 177 -5.09 6.23 43.96
N SER A 178 -5.94 5.76 44.89
CA SER A 178 -6.32 6.52 46.09
C SER A 178 -5.12 6.84 46.98
N ARG A 179 -4.16 5.91 47.13
CA ARG A 179 -2.93 6.16 47.89
C ARG A 179 -2.07 7.23 47.23
N TRP A 180 -1.91 7.18 45.91
CA TRP A 180 -1.16 8.21 45.18
C TRP A 180 -1.84 9.58 45.28
N ARG A 181 -3.17 9.63 45.20
CA ARG A 181 -3.89 10.89 45.36
C ARG A 181 -3.75 11.47 46.77
N ALA A 182 -3.72 10.64 47.79
CA ALA A 182 -3.56 11.09 49.18
C ALA A 182 -2.17 11.67 49.47
N THR A 183 -1.14 11.26 48.73
CA THR A 183 0.25 11.71 48.94
C THR A 183 0.73 12.76 47.93
N ALA A 184 0.04 12.91 46.80
CA ALA A 184 0.38 13.89 45.77
C ALA A 184 -0.14 15.29 46.11
N ALA A 185 0.67 16.31 45.84
CA ALA A 185 0.24 17.71 45.96
C ALA A 185 -0.77 18.11 44.87
N ASP A 186 -0.60 17.57 43.66
CA ASP A 186 -1.40 17.89 42.48
C ASP A 186 -1.49 16.69 41.50
N ASP A 187 -2.19 16.90 40.38
CA ASP A 187 -2.37 15.88 39.34
C ASP A 187 -1.02 15.46 38.70
N SER A 188 -0.07 16.40 38.60
CA SER A 188 1.29 16.13 38.09
C SER A 188 2.04 15.16 39.00
N GLY A 189 1.87 15.27 40.32
CA GLY A 189 2.41 14.35 41.30
C GLY A 189 1.83 12.94 41.16
N VAL A 190 0.53 12.80 40.86
CA VAL A 190 -0.10 11.49 40.60
C VAL A 190 0.49 10.85 39.33
N ILE A 191 0.65 11.63 38.25
CA ILE A 191 1.26 11.17 37.00
C ILE A 191 2.70 10.70 37.23
N ALA A 192 3.50 11.49 37.97
CA ALA A 192 4.88 11.16 38.28
C ALA A 192 5.00 9.85 39.08
N GLN A 193 4.13 9.64 40.06
CA GLN A 193 4.07 8.38 40.83
C GLN A 193 3.74 7.18 39.94
N ALA A 194 2.78 7.33 39.02
CA ALA A 194 2.41 6.27 38.08
C ALA A 194 3.57 5.91 37.12
N LEU A 195 4.23 6.90 36.53
CA LEU A 195 5.39 6.66 35.66
C LEU A 195 6.59 6.08 36.42
N ALA A 196 6.79 6.48 37.68
CA ALA A 196 7.80 5.90 38.55
C ALA A 196 7.49 4.43 38.89
N HIS A 197 6.22 4.09 39.10
CA HIS A 197 5.79 2.71 39.34
C HIS A 197 6.13 1.81 38.16
N PHE A 198 5.77 2.21 36.93
CA PHE A 198 6.10 1.45 35.72
C PHE A 198 7.61 1.28 35.50
N ARG A 199 8.41 2.28 35.87
CA ARG A 199 9.87 2.26 35.72
C ARG A 199 10.60 1.40 36.76
N ARG A 200 10.07 1.34 37.99
CA ARG A 200 10.74 0.68 39.13
C ARG A 200 10.38 -0.79 39.26
N GLU A 201 9.15 -1.14 38.96
CA GLU A 201 8.69 -2.52 39.02
C GLU A 201 9.15 -3.29 37.77
N PRO A 202 9.27 -4.63 37.84
CA PRO A 202 9.74 -5.47 36.75
C PRO A 202 8.68 -5.67 35.64
N PHE A 203 8.23 -4.56 35.03
CA PHE A 203 7.37 -4.60 33.86
C PHE A 203 8.16 -5.00 32.60
N VAL A 204 7.53 -5.78 31.73
CA VAL A 204 8.13 -6.24 30.47
C VAL A 204 7.23 -5.87 29.30
N TYR A 205 7.82 -5.20 28.32
CA TYR A 205 7.17 -4.88 27.05
C TYR A 205 7.29 -6.07 26.08
N THR A 206 6.16 -6.63 25.63
CA THR A 206 6.15 -7.85 24.79
C THR A 206 4.91 -7.92 23.89
N LEU A 207 5.05 -8.56 22.72
CA LEU A 207 3.95 -8.87 21.80
C LEU A 207 3.19 -10.15 22.16
N THR A 208 3.67 -10.93 23.13
CA THR A 208 3.04 -12.19 23.58
C THR A 208 2.64 -12.15 25.05
N PRO A 209 1.84 -11.16 25.49
CA PRO A 209 1.44 -11.05 26.89
C PRO A 209 0.50 -12.21 27.30
N PRO A 210 0.52 -12.65 28.57
CA PRO A 210 -0.44 -13.61 29.08
C PRO A 210 -1.88 -13.09 28.95
N VAL A 211 -2.83 -14.01 28.75
CA VAL A 211 -4.26 -13.66 28.70
C VAL A 211 -4.72 -13.15 30.05
N LEU A 212 -5.42 -12.01 30.04
CA LEU A 212 -5.98 -11.38 31.23
C LEU A 212 -7.47 -11.71 31.37
N GLY A 213 -7.88 -11.99 32.61
CA GLY A 213 -9.23 -12.29 33.02
C GLY A 213 -10.14 -11.07 33.16
N LYS A 214 -10.97 -11.08 34.19
CA LYS A 214 -12.04 -10.08 34.39
C LYS A 214 -11.48 -8.76 34.93
N GLU A 215 -10.56 -8.84 35.89
CA GLU A 215 -9.94 -7.67 36.50
C GLU A 215 -8.61 -7.38 35.81
N ALA A 216 -8.68 -7.16 34.50
CA ALA A 216 -7.51 -7.12 33.63
C ALA A 216 -6.45 -6.09 34.05
N ILE A 217 -6.86 -4.97 34.64
CA ILE A 217 -5.92 -3.95 35.11
C ILE A 217 -5.18 -4.42 36.36
N ASP A 218 -5.89 -5.05 37.32
CA ASP A 218 -5.28 -5.61 38.52
C ASP A 218 -4.34 -6.78 38.18
N GLU A 219 -4.80 -7.69 37.31
CA GLU A 219 -4.02 -8.84 36.87
C GLU A 219 -2.75 -8.41 36.13
N PHE A 220 -2.80 -7.34 35.33
CA PHE A 220 -1.62 -6.79 34.67
C PHE A 220 -0.66 -6.10 35.64
N LEU A 221 -1.13 -5.14 36.46
CA LEU A 221 -0.26 -4.33 37.31
C LEU A 221 0.42 -5.13 38.43
N PHE A 222 -0.28 -6.13 38.96
CA PHE A 222 0.16 -6.84 40.16
C PHE A 222 0.41 -8.34 39.95
N GLY A 223 -0.01 -8.90 38.83
CA GLY A 223 0.20 -10.30 38.48
C GLY A 223 1.25 -10.44 37.38
N THR A 224 0.80 -10.29 36.13
CA THR A 224 1.62 -10.63 34.96
C THR A 224 2.77 -9.64 34.75
N ARG A 225 2.51 -8.33 34.87
CA ARG A 225 3.45 -7.24 34.56
C ARG A 225 4.08 -7.35 33.16
N ARG A 226 3.43 -8.08 32.27
CA ARG A 226 3.87 -8.33 30.89
C ARG A 226 2.76 -7.86 29.97
N GLY A 227 3.06 -6.94 29.07
CA GLY A 227 2.06 -6.27 28.27
C GLY A 227 2.64 -5.58 27.05
N PHE A 228 1.76 -5.13 26.17
CA PHE A 228 2.06 -4.24 25.04
C PHE A 228 1.49 -2.84 25.30
N CYS A 229 1.66 -1.88 24.39
CA CYS A 229 1.29 -0.46 24.59
C CYS A 229 -0.16 -0.26 25.09
N GLU A 230 -1.12 -1.03 24.59
CA GLU A 230 -2.53 -0.98 25.04
C GLU A 230 -2.72 -1.32 26.53
N HIS A 231 -1.88 -2.19 27.10
CA HIS A 231 -1.92 -2.59 28.51
C HIS A 231 -1.43 -1.45 29.38
N TYR A 232 -0.30 -0.84 29.01
CA TYR A 232 0.28 0.29 29.72
C TYR A 232 -0.63 1.54 29.63
N ALA A 233 -1.08 1.89 28.42
CA ALA A 233 -1.99 3.02 28.21
C ALA A 233 -3.32 2.82 28.96
N GLY A 234 -3.94 1.64 28.82
CA GLY A 234 -5.19 1.32 29.50
C GLY A 234 -5.06 1.35 31.03
N ALA A 235 -4.02 0.74 31.58
CA ALA A 235 -3.78 0.72 33.02
C ALA A 235 -3.44 2.11 33.58
N PHE A 236 -2.62 2.89 32.86
CA PHE A 236 -2.30 4.26 33.25
C PHE A 236 -3.56 5.13 33.28
N VAL A 237 -4.37 5.11 32.21
CA VAL A 237 -5.62 5.90 32.17
C VAL A 237 -6.58 5.45 33.27
N PHE A 238 -6.70 4.15 33.54
CA PHE A 238 -7.50 3.65 34.66
C PHE A 238 -7.03 4.23 36.01
N LEU A 239 -5.73 4.19 36.28
CA LEU A 239 -5.14 4.72 37.52
C LEU A 239 -5.36 6.23 37.66
N MET A 240 -5.19 6.99 36.59
CA MET A 240 -5.44 8.44 36.58
C MET A 240 -6.90 8.74 36.93
N ARG A 241 -7.85 8.06 36.25
CA ARG A 241 -9.28 8.22 36.51
C ARG A 241 -9.67 7.83 37.94
N ALA A 242 -9.10 6.74 38.45
CA ALA A 242 -9.35 6.30 39.81
C ALA A 242 -8.79 7.28 40.86
N ALA A 243 -7.75 8.04 40.52
CA ALA A 243 -7.21 9.14 41.33
C ALA A 243 -7.93 10.48 41.12
N GLY A 244 -8.97 10.53 40.28
CA GLY A 244 -9.75 11.74 39.99
C GLY A 244 -9.15 12.64 38.89
N VAL A 245 -8.10 12.21 38.20
CA VAL A 245 -7.49 12.94 37.08
C VAL A 245 -8.22 12.57 35.78
N PRO A 246 -8.79 13.53 35.02
CA PRO A 246 -9.42 13.21 33.73
C PRO A 246 -8.38 12.69 32.75
N ALA A 247 -8.64 11.52 32.19
CA ALA A 247 -7.70 10.87 31.29
C ALA A 247 -8.43 10.09 30.19
N ARG A 248 -7.80 9.90 29.03
CA ARG A 248 -8.33 9.11 27.91
C ARG A 248 -7.22 8.38 27.18
N VAL A 249 -7.56 7.30 26.50
CA VAL A 249 -6.62 6.57 25.65
C VAL A 249 -6.68 7.18 24.25
N VAL A 250 -5.52 7.33 23.61
CA VAL A 250 -5.43 7.69 22.19
C VAL A 250 -4.75 6.53 21.47
N THR A 251 -5.32 6.11 20.35
CA THR A 251 -4.71 5.13 19.45
C THR A 251 -4.28 5.80 18.15
N GLY A 252 -3.27 5.22 17.52
CA GLY A 252 -2.62 5.82 16.37
C GLY A 252 -1.40 5.02 15.96
N TYR A 253 -0.39 5.72 15.46
CA TYR A 253 0.91 5.15 15.14
C TYR A 253 2.00 5.97 15.81
N GLN A 254 3.10 5.34 16.18
CA GLN A 254 4.27 6.03 16.72
C GLN A 254 5.53 5.65 15.96
N GLY A 255 6.21 6.68 15.44
CA GLY A 255 7.43 6.54 14.66
C GLY A 255 7.17 6.44 13.16
N GLY A 256 7.66 5.36 12.56
CA GLY A 256 7.80 5.18 11.12
C GLY A 256 9.26 5.09 10.70
N GLU A 257 9.49 4.75 9.44
CA GLU A 257 10.82 4.56 8.88
C GLU A 257 11.03 5.48 7.68
N ILE A 258 12.05 6.33 7.73
CA ILE A 258 12.40 7.18 6.59
C ILE A 258 13.06 6.29 5.53
N ASN A 259 12.47 6.27 4.33
CA ASN A 259 13.09 5.70 3.16
C ASN A 259 14.14 6.70 2.62
N PRO A 260 15.45 6.39 2.65
CA PRO A 260 16.49 7.32 2.22
C PRO A 260 16.49 7.56 0.70
N VAL A 261 15.81 6.72 -0.10
CA VAL A 261 15.81 6.81 -1.56
C VAL A 261 14.91 7.95 -2.05
N ASP A 262 13.71 8.10 -1.48
CA ASP A 262 12.73 9.13 -1.87
C ASP A 262 12.40 10.13 -0.75
N SER A 263 12.99 9.92 0.43
CA SER A 263 12.79 10.71 1.65
C SER A 263 11.33 10.80 2.08
N TYR A 264 10.56 9.72 1.86
CA TYR A 264 9.25 9.54 2.49
C TYR A 264 9.40 8.81 3.81
N LEU A 265 8.64 9.23 4.82
CA LEU A 265 8.42 8.42 6.00
C LEU A 265 7.36 7.37 5.68
N VAL A 266 7.67 6.11 5.94
CA VAL A 266 6.79 4.96 5.76
C VAL A 266 6.28 4.54 7.14
N VAL A 267 4.97 4.55 7.34
CA VAL A 267 4.33 4.11 8.58
C VAL A 267 3.52 2.85 8.29
N ARG A 268 3.77 1.78 9.07
CA ARG A 268 3.16 0.47 8.89
C ARG A 268 2.15 0.15 9.98
N GLN A 269 1.36 -0.89 9.75
CA GLN A 269 0.49 -1.47 10.77
C GLN A 269 1.28 -1.88 12.03
N SER A 270 2.52 -2.36 11.84
CA SER A 270 3.46 -2.67 12.92
C SER A 270 3.83 -1.49 13.82
N ASP A 271 3.67 -0.25 13.35
CA ASP A 271 3.96 0.96 14.11
C ASP A 271 2.76 1.41 14.97
N ALA A 272 1.65 0.65 14.94
CA ALA A 272 0.46 0.95 15.72
C ALA A 272 0.81 1.12 17.21
N HIS A 273 0.19 2.10 17.83
CA HIS A 273 0.53 2.50 19.18
C HIS A 273 -0.67 3.07 19.93
N ALA A 274 -0.64 2.90 21.26
CA ALA A 274 -1.59 3.51 22.18
C ALA A 274 -0.84 4.26 23.27
N TRP A 275 -1.33 5.45 23.58
CA TRP A 275 -0.83 6.29 24.66
C TRP A 275 -1.98 6.91 25.44
N ALA A 276 -1.66 7.67 26.48
CA ALA A 276 -2.63 8.36 27.31
C ALA A 276 -2.62 9.87 27.05
N GLU A 277 -3.75 10.51 27.26
CA GLU A 277 -3.84 11.94 27.49
C GLU A 277 -4.47 12.19 28.84
N VAL A 278 -3.91 13.15 29.57
CA VAL A 278 -4.41 13.63 30.86
C VAL A 278 -4.75 15.10 30.74
N TRP A 279 -5.87 15.52 31.31
CA TRP A 279 -6.21 16.93 31.36
C TRP A 279 -5.59 17.56 32.60
N LEU A 280 -4.85 18.65 32.42
CA LEU A 280 -4.22 19.42 33.49
C LEU A 280 -4.80 20.84 33.50
N ALA A 281 -5.24 21.31 34.66
CA ALA A 281 -5.77 22.65 34.81
C ALA A 281 -4.75 23.71 34.31
N GLY A 282 -5.22 24.64 33.48
CA GLY A 282 -4.39 25.69 32.88
C GLY A 282 -3.50 25.23 31.71
N ARG A 283 -3.33 23.92 31.46
CA ARG A 283 -2.55 23.39 30.32
C ARG A 283 -3.41 22.63 29.30
N GLY A 284 -4.56 22.11 29.71
CA GLY A 284 -5.42 21.29 28.86
C GLY A 284 -4.93 19.85 28.71
N TRP A 285 -5.29 19.22 27.60
CA TRP A 285 -4.93 17.82 27.31
C TRP A 285 -3.44 17.70 27.03
N THR A 286 -2.76 16.90 27.85
CA THR A 286 -1.33 16.62 27.77
C THR A 286 -1.11 15.15 27.48
N ARG A 287 -0.36 14.84 26.42
CA ARG A 287 0.05 13.47 26.06
C ARG A 287 1.04 12.92 27.08
N ILE A 288 0.79 11.70 27.53
CA ILE A 288 1.66 10.90 28.39
C ILE A 288 1.76 9.50 27.80
N ASP A 289 2.97 9.03 27.52
CA ASP A 289 3.19 7.66 27.08
C ASP A 289 3.82 6.82 28.20
N PRO A 290 3.03 5.97 28.90
CA PRO A 290 3.57 5.07 29.93
C PRO A 290 4.51 4.02 29.35
N THR A 291 4.42 3.70 28.06
CA THR A 291 5.35 2.78 27.38
C THR A 291 6.78 3.31 27.42
N ALA A 292 6.97 4.62 27.32
CA ALA A 292 8.28 5.25 27.37
C ALA A 292 9.00 5.04 28.72
N ALA A 293 8.25 4.77 29.80
CA ALA A 293 8.83 4.47 31.12
C ALA A 293 9.39 3.05 31.22
N VAL A 294 8.92 2.12 30.38
CA VAL A 294 9.30 0.69 30.41
C VAL A 294 10.19 0.30 29.24
N ALA A 295 9.88 0.81 28.05
CA ALA A 295 10.60 0.54 26.82
C ALA A 295 10.92 1.84 26.08
N PRO A 296 11.83 2.69 26.59
CA PRO A 296 12.18 3.97 25.96
C PRO A 296 12.68 3.79 24.52
N SER A 297 13.36 2.68 24.22
CA SER A 297 13.80 2.34 22.86
C SER A 297 12.67 2.21 21.85
N ARG A 298 11.44 1.88 22.28
CA ARG A 298 10.24 1.85 21.41
C ARG A 298 9.97 3.21 20.78
N ILE A 299 10.17 4.26 21.57
CA ILE A 299 9.85 5.65 21.21
C ILE A 299 11.02 6.29 20.47
N GLU A 300 12.24 6.01 20.92
CA GLU A 300 13.46 6.59 20.35
C GLU A 300 13.90 5.92 19.05
N ARG A 301 13.70 4.60 18.93
CA ARG A 301 14.26 3.78 17.84
C ARG A 301 13.23 2.89 17.13
N GLY A 302 11.97 2.87 17.57
CA GLY A 302 10.89 2.09 16.96
C GLY A 302 10.70 0.69 17.57
N ILE A 303 9.68 -0.03 17.09
CA ILE A 303 9.21 -1.30 17.69
C ILE A 303 10.26 -2.41 17.72
N ALA A 304 11.06 -2.56 16.66
CA ALA A 304 12.06 -3.62 16.57
C ALA A 304 13.15 -3.53 17.67
N ALA A 305 13.43 -2.32 18.17
CA ALA A 305 14.43 -2.08 19.20
C ALA A 305 13.92 -2.25 20.65
N ALA A 306 12.61 -2.51 20.82
CA ALA A 306 11.94 -2.53 22.13
C ALA A 306 11.53 -3.92 22.60
N LEU A 307 11.52 -4.90 21.69
CA LEU A 307 11.02 -6.24 21.98
C LEU A 307 12.15 -7.19 22.39
N PRO A 308 11.90 -8.13 23.31
CA PRO A 308 12.83 -9.19 23.64
C PRO A 308 13.17 -10.07 22.43
N ALA A 309 14.35 -10.70 22.46
CA ALA A 309 14.71 -11.71 21.47
C ALA A 309 13.70 -12.87 21.50
N GLY A 310 13.10 -13.19 20.36
CA GLY A 310 12.10 -14.25 20.20
C GLY A 310 10.66 -13.77 20.06
N ASP A 311 10.36 -12.49 20.31
CA ASP A 311 9.02 -11.96 20.05
C ASP A 311 8.74 -11.86 18.53
N PRO A 312 7.49 -12.13 18.11
CA PRO A 312 7.15 -12.20 16.69
C PRO A 312 7.13 -10.80 16.06
N LEU A 313 8.15 -10.47 15.28
CA LEU A 313 8.17 -9.30 14.40
C LEU A 313 7.80 -9.67 12.95
N PRO A 314 7.20 -8.74 12.19
CA PRO A 314 7.02 -8.90 10.75
C PRO A 314 8.34 -9.31 10.08
N PHE A 315 8.29 -10.28 9.16
CA PHE A 315 9.49 -10.87 8.56
C PHE A 315 10.50 -9.82 8.06
N LEU A 316 10.02 -8.81 7.33
CA LEU A 316 10.87 -7.75 6.75
C LEU A 316 11.44 -6.74 7.76
N MET A 317 11.06 -6.82 9.04
CA MET A 317 11.53 -5.92 10.11
C MET A 317 12.46 -6.60 11.11
N ARG A 318 12.81 -7.87 10.88
CA ARG A 318 13.77 -8.60 11.72
C ARG A 318 15.19 -8.11 11.41
N SER A 319 15.98 -7.87 12.45
CA SER A 319 17.38 -7.41 12.34
C SER A 319 18.27 -8.34 11.53
N GLU A 320 17.97 -9.64 11.48
CA GLU A 320 18.68 -10.64 10.66
C GLU A 320 18.62 -10.35 9.15
N LEU A 321 17.63 -9.56 8.72
CA LEU A 321 17.36 -9.24 7.31
C LEU A 321 17.73 -7.79 6.97
N ASP A 322 18.48 -7.10 7.84
CA ASP A 322 18.91 -5.71 7.60
C ASP A 322 19.69 -5.54 6.28
N TRP A 323 20.34 -6.60 5.78
CA TRP A 323 21.02 -6.58 4.48
C TRP A 323 20.07 -6.44 3.28
N LEU A 324 18.79 -6.83 3.41
CA LEU A 324 17.75 -6.65 2.39
C LEU A 324 17.08 -5.28 2.45
N ARG A 325 17.30 -4.53 3.52
CA ARG A 325 16.68 -3.22 3.77
C ARG A 325 16.91 -2.22 2.63
N PRO A 326 18.12 -2.08 2.04
CA PRO A 326 18.33 -1.19 0.89
C PRO A 326 17.54 -1.60 -0.36
N LEU A 327 17.39 -2.90 -0.61
CA LEU A 327 16.61 -3.41 -1.73
C LEU A 327 15.12 -3.11 -1.54
N ARG A 328 14.60 -3.36 -0.33
CA ARG A 328 13.22 -2.99 0.04
C ARG A 328 12.97 -1.50 -0.15
N PHE A 329 13.88 -0.63 0.31
CA PHE A 329 13.75 0.81 0.13
C PHE A 329 13.67 1.23 -1.33
N ARG A 330 14.50 0.65 -2.20
CA ARG A 330 14.43 0.92 -3.65
C ARG A 330 13.11 0.46 -4.24
N TRP A 331 12.66 -0.75 -3.90
CA TRP A 331 11.37 -1.28 -4.36
C TRP A 331 10.19 -0.41 -3.91
N GLU A 332 10.19 0.02 -2.65
CA GLU A 332 9.17 0.90 -2.09
C GLU A 332 9.17 2.28 -2.76
N ALA A 333 10.35 2.84 -3.04
CA ALA A 333 10.48 4.11 -3.75
C ALA A 333 9.97 3.99 -5.20
N MET A 334 10.22 2.86 -5.88
CA MET A 334 9.67 2.60 -7.21
C MET A 334 8.14 2.49 -7.17
N GLY A 335 7.60 1.75 -6.20
CA GLY A 335 6.15 1.62 -6.00
C GLY A 335 5.51 2.97 -5.69
N ASN A 336 6.13 3.78 -4.83
CA ASN A 336 5.68 5.13 -4.50
C ASN A 336 5.74 6.06 -5.73
N ALA A 337 6.82 6.01 -6.51
CA ALA A 337 6.93 6.78 -7.75
C ALA A 337 5.85 6.40 -8.77
N TRP A 338 5.57 5.11 -8.91
CA TRP A 338 4.45 4.62 -9.72
C TRP A 338 3.11 5.09 -9.17
N ASP A 339 2.86 4.97 -7.87
CA ASP A 339 1.63 5.42 -7.21
C ASP A 339 1.42 6.92 -7.45
N GLN A 340 2.45 7.76 -7.28
CA GLN A 340 2.37 9.19 -7.57
C GLN A 340 2.20 9.49 -9.05
N TRP A 341 2.72 8.64 -9.93
CA TRP A 341 2.54 8.79 -11.36
C TRP A 341 1.11 8.44 -11.80
N VAL A 342 0.53 7.36 -11.28
CA VAL A 342 -0.82 6.88 -11.60
C VAL A 342 -1.91 7.68 -10.89
N ILE A 343 -1.77 7.91 -9.58
CA ILE A 343 -2.75 8.64 -8.76
C ILE A 343 -2.60 10.15 -8.95
N GLY A 344 -1.37 10.62 -9.17
CA GLY A 344 -1.05 12.02 -9.48
C GLY A 344 -1.08 12.37 -10.98
N TYR A 345 -1.64 11.51 -11.85
CA TYR A 345 -1.89 11.85 -13.26
C TYR A 345 -2.99 12.92 -13.35
N THR A 346 -2.59 14.14 -13.04
CA THR A 346 -3.41 15.35 -13.11
C THR A 346 -3.47 15.83 -14.56
N ALA A 347 -4.56 16.51 -14.92
CA ALA A 347 -4.72 17.17 -16.23
C ALA A 347 -3.57 18.15 -16.56
N ALA A 348 -2.76 18.56 -15.58
CA ALA A 348 -1.56 19.36 -15.75
C ALA A 348 -0.38 18.56 -16.33
N ARG A 349 -0.09 17.35 -15.83
CA ARG A 349 0.95 16.47 -16.42
C ARG A 349 0.56 15.94 -17.79
N GLN A 350 -0.74 15.68 -18.00
CA GLN A 350 -1.27 15.34 -19.32
C GLN A 350 -0.97 16.46 -20.33
N ARG A 351 -1.20 17.73 -19.96
CA ARG A 351 -0.83 18.90 -20.79
C ARG A 351 0.67 19.06 -20.99
N GLU A 352 1.50 18.77 -20.00
CA GLU A 352 2.96 18.80 -20.16
C GLU A 352 3.47 17.73 -21.13
N LEU A 353 2.95 16.50 -21.02
CA LEU A 353 3.30 15.39 -21.93
C LEU A 353 2.85 15.68 -23.36
N PHE A 354 1.62 16.18 -23.54
CA PHE A 354 1.13 16.61 -24.85
C PHE A 354 1.88 17.84 -25.36
N GLY A 355 2.30 18.76 -24.48
CA GLY A 355 3.14 19.89 -24.84
C GLY A 355 4.51 19.45 -25.37
N ARG A 356 5.14 18.43 -24.78
CA ARG A 356 6.38 17.82 -25.30
C ARG A 356 6.18 17.13 -26.66
N LEU A 357 4.96 16.67 -26.93
CA LEU A 357 4.55 16.08 -28.22
C LEU A 357 3.99 17.13 -29.21
N GLY A 358 4.09 18.43 -28.91
CA GLY A 358 3.64 19.52 -29.78
C GLY A 358 2.12 19.75 -29.82
N MET A 359 1.37 19.11 -28.93
CA MET A 359 -0.10 19.13 -28.83
C MET A 359 -0.56 20.00 -27.65
N GLN A 360 -0.25 21.30 -27.68
CA GLN A 360 -0.41 22.17 -26.49
C GLN A 360 -1.87 22.45 -26.08
N ASP A 361 -2.87 22.18 -26.93
CA ASP A 361 -4.30 22.31 -26.61
C ASP A 361 -5.14 21.23 -27.35
N ALA A 362 -4.75 19.96 -27.23
CA ALA A 362 -5.45 18.90 -27.95
C ALA A 362 -6.87 18.68 -27.42
N ASP A 363 -7.86 19.14 -28.18
CA ASP A 363 -9.27 18.77 -28.03
C ASP A 363 -9.44 17.25 -28.17
N TRP A 364 -10.48 16.67 -27.54
CA TRP A 364 -10.69 15.21 -27.53
C TRP A 364 -10.79 14.62 -28.95
N ARG A 365 -11.21 15.44 -29.92
CA ARG A 365 -11.26 15.11 -31.35
C ARG A 365 -9.87 14.94 -31.97
N ALA A 366 -8.90 15.77 -31.57
CA ALA A 366 -7.52 15.67 -32.05
C ALA A 366 -6.84 14.41 -31.52
N ILE A 367 -7.08 14.07 -30.24
CA ILE A 367 -6.55 12.85 -29.61
C ILE A 367 -7.22 11.60 -30.21
N GLY A 368 -8.54 11.60 -30.35
CA GLY A 368 -9.29 10.51 -31.00
C GLY A 368 -8.86 10.29 -32.44
N GLY A 369 -8.62 11.38 -33.19
CA GLY A 369 -8.07 11.34 -34.54
C GLY A 369 -6.66 10.76 -34.58
N ALA A 370 -5.77 11.15 -33.66
CA ALA A 370 -4.41 10.62 -33.60
C ALA A 370 -4.37 9.13 -33.24
N MET A 371 -5.19 8.68 -32.29
CA MET A 371 -5.32 7.26 -31.96
C MET A 371 -5.91 6.45 -33.11
N GLY A 372 -6.93 7.00 -33.79
CA GLY A 372 -7.51 6.41 -35.00
C GLY A 372 -6.48 6.30 -36.14
N ALA A 373 -5.68 7.34 -36.36
CA ALA A 373 -4.60 7.33 -37.34
C ALA A 373 -3.51 6.30 -36.99
N LEU A 374 -3.09 6.21 -35.72
CA LEU A 374 -2.13 5.21 -35.27
C LEU A 374 -2.66 3.79 -35.47
N LEU A 375 -3.92 3.54 -35.09
CA LEU A 375 -4.57 2.25 -35.29
C LEU A 375 -4.67 1.91 -36.79
N ALA A 376 -5.04 2.87 -37.63
CA ALA A 376 -5.09 2.69 -39.07
C ALA A 376 -3.71 2.38 -39.67
N VAL A 377 -2.64 3.04 -39.19
CA VAL A 377 -1.27 2.76 -39.61
C VAL A 377 -0.84 1.35 -39.17
N MET A 378 -1.13 0.95 -37.93
CA MET A 378 -0.82 -0.40 -37.44
C MET A 378 -1.57 -1.48 -38.21
N LEU A 379 -2.87 -1.29 -38.46
CA LEU A 379 -3.68 -2.21 -39.25
C LEU A 379 -3.23 -2.26 -40.70
N SER A 380 -2.85 -1.13 -41.29
CA SER A 380 -2.32 -1.07 -42.66
C SER A 380 -0.96 -1.74 -42.77
N ALA A 381 -0.07 -1.54 -41.80
CA ALA A 381 1.23 -2.20 -41.74
C ALA A 381 1.09 -3.72 -41.54
N PHE A 382 0.18 -4.14 -40.66
CA PHE A 382 -0.14 -5.55 -40.46
C PHE A 382 -0.77 -6.18 -41.71
N GLY A 383 -1.71 -5.48 -42.35
CA GLY A 383 -2.33 -5.92 -43.60
C GLY A 383 -1.32 -6.03 -44.74
N ALA A 384 -0.44 -5.03 -44.90
CA ALA A 384 0.65 -5.07 -45.88
C ALA A 384 1.63 -6.22 -45.62
N TRP A 385 1.98 -6.47 -44.35
CA TRP A 385 2.82 -7.60 -43.97
C TRP A 385 2.13 -8.96 -44.26
N ALA A 386 0.85 -9.10 -43.91
CA ALA A 386 0.08 -10.31 -44.16
C ALA A 386 -0.10 -10.60 -45.66
N LEU A 387 -0.40 -9.58 -46.47
CA LEU A 387 -0.50 -9.69 -47.92
C LEU A 387 0.85 -10.01 -48.57
N HIS A 388 1.94 -9.42 -48.07
CA HIS A 388 3.28 -9.73 -48.54
C HIS A 388 3.65 -11.19 -48.26
N GLU A 389 3.32 -11.72 -47.09
CA GLU A 389 3.61 -13.11 -46.74
C GLU A 389 2.74 -14.09 -47.55
N HIS A 390 1.47 -13.76 -47.80
CA HIS A 390 0.59 -14.57 -48.65
C HIS A 390 1.08 -14.63 -50.11
N ALA A 391 1.41 -13.47 -50.70
CA ALA A 391 1.94 -13.40 -52.07
C ALA A 391 3.26 -14.17 -52.24
N ARG A 392 4.10 -14.20 -51.19
CA ARG A 392 5.34 -15.01 -51.18
C ARG A 392 5.06 -16.51 -51.20
N GLN A 393 4.06 -16.97 -50.45
CA GLN A 393 3.65 -18.38 -50.45
C GLN A 393 3.04 -18.81 -51.79
N ASP A 394 2.28 -17.91 -52.43
CA ASP A 394 1.70 -18.15 -53.77
C ASP A 394 2.76 -18.25 -54.87
N ALA A 395 3.85 -17.50 -54.79
CA ALA A 395 4.93 -17.58 -55.78
C ALA A 395 5.60 -18.97 -55.82
N VAL A 396 5.75 -19.63 -54.68
CA VAL A 396 6.32 -20.99 -54.57
C VAL A 396 5.35 -22.02 -55.15
N ALA A 397 4.06 -21.93 -54.82
CA ALA A 397 3.02 -22.78 -55.40
C ALA A 397 2.88 -22.58 -56.92
N GLY A 398 2.97 -21.33 -57.38
CA GLY A 398 2.94 -20.96 -58.81
C GLY A 398 4.14 -21.51 -59.57
N ALA A 399 5.35 -21.46 -59.00
CA ALA A 399 6.54 -22.08 -59.58
C ALA A 399 6.40 -23.60 -59.65
N TRP A 400 5.92 -24.26 -58.60
CA TRP A 400 5.68 -25.71 -58.62
C TRP A 400 4.69 -26.12 -59.71
N SER A 401 3.59 -25.37 -59.88
CA SER A 401 2.65 -25.57 -60.98
C SER A 401 3.28 -25.35 -62.36
N ALA A 402 4.22 -24.41 -62.51
CA ALA A 402 4.99 -24.23 -63.74
C ALA A 402 5.92 -25.43 -64.03
N PHE A 403 6.56 -26.01 -63.00
CA PHE A 403 7.34 -27.24 -63.13
C PHE A 403 6.47 -28.42 -63.56
N SER A 404 5.32 -28.64 -62.91
CA SER A 404 4.37 -29.70 -63.29
C SER A 404 3.84 -29.54 -64.73
N ARG A 405 3.59 -28.30 -65.18
CA ARG A 405 3.20 -28.03 -66.58
C ARG A 405 4.32 -28.36 -67.57
N LYS A 406 5.59 -28.09 -67.24
CA LYS A 406 6.73 -28.49 -68.08
C LYS A 406 6.79 -30.01 -68.22
N MET A 407 6.65 -30.74 -67.13
CA MET A 407 6.64 -32.21 -67.12
C MET A 407 5.44 -32.81 -67.86
N SER A 408 4.28 -32.15 -67.81
CA SER A 408 3.10 -32.56 -68.59
C SER A 408 3.34 -32.59 -70.09
N ARG A 409 4.24 -31.73 -70.61
CA ARG A 409 4.60 -31.73 -72.05
C ARG A 409 5.36 -32.99 -72.48
N LEU A 410 5.94 -33.73 -71.53
CA LEU A 410 6.59 -35.02 -71.74
C LEU A 410 5.65 -36.21 -71.41
N GLY A 411 4.36 -35.97 -71.24
CA GLY A 411 3.39 -37.00 -70.80
C GLY A 411 3.46 -37.34 -69.30
N LEU A 412 4.31 -36.64 -68.53
CA LEU A 412 4.52 -36.87 -67.10
C LEU A 412 3.75 -35.85 -66.23
N ALA A 413 2.45 -35.68 -66.50
CA ALA A 413 1.61 -34.78 -65.71
C ALA A 413 1.48 -35.26 -64.26
N ARG A 414 1.47 -34.34 -63.29
CA ARG A 414 1.29 -34.66 -61.86
C ARG A 414 -0.13 -35.17 -61.62
N ARG A 415 -0.28 -36.28 -60.88
CA ARG A 415 -1.61 -36.77 -60.48
C ARG A 415 -2.11 -36.00 -59.25
N PRO A 416 -3.43 -35.87 -59.05
CA PRO A 416 -3.99 -35.13 -57.92
C PRO A 416 -3.57 -35.66 -56.54
N HIS A 417 -3.37 -36.98 -56.43
CA HIS A 417 -2.99 -37.68 -55.19
C HIS A 417 -1.48 -37.79 -54.98
N GLU A 418 -0.65 -37.30 -55.91
CA GLU A 418 0.80 -37.44 -55.79
C GLU A 418 1.42 -36.29 -55.00
N GLY A 419 2.12 -36.65 -53.92
CA GLY A 419 2.99 -35.74 -53.19
C GLY A 419 4.22 -35.33 -54.02
N PRO A 420 4.91 -34.23 -53.68
CA PRO A 420 6.05 -33.72 -54.46
C PRO A 420 7.16 -34.74 -54.66
N THR A 421 7.52 -35.49 -53.62
CA THR A 421 8.57 -36.51 -53.63
C THR A 421 8.19 -37.73 -54.46
N ASP A 422 6.94 -38.17 -54.36
CA ASP A 422 6.44 -39.32 -55.15
C ASP A 422 6.33 -38.95 -56.63
N TYR A 423 5.92 -37.71 -56.93
CA TYR A 423 5.91 -37.19 -58.28
C TYR A 423 7.32 -37.16 -58.89
N ALA A 424 8.33 -36.70 -58.15
CA ALA A 424 9.73 -36.73 -58.61
C ALA A 424 10.26 -38.16 -58.80
N ARG A 425 9.93 -39.09 -57.90
CA ARG A 425 10.31 -40.51 -58.03
C ARG A 425 9.74 -41.12 -59.32
N ARG A 426 8.47 -40.83 -59.64
CA ARG A 426 7.84 -41.28 -60.89
C ARG A 426 8.47 -40.66 -62.13
N ILE A 427 8.79 -39.35 -62.08
CA ILE A 427 9.53 -38.70 -63.17
C ILE A 427 10.89 -39.37 -63.38
N GLY A 428 11.62 -39.67 -62.30
CA GLY A 428 12.91 -40.33 -62.37
C GLY A 428 12.86 -41.76 -62.93
N ALA A 429 11.80 -42.51 -62.61
CA ALA A 429 11.59 -43.86 -63.16
C ALA A 429 11.27 -43.83 -64.66
N ALA A 430 10.49 -42.85 -65.13
CA ALA A 430 10.11 -42.73 -66.54
C ALA A 430 11.17 -42.02 -67.40
N ALA A 431 11.96 -41.12 -66.81
CA ALA A 431 13.02 -40.37 -67.47
C ALA A 431 14.26 -40.27 -66.55
N PRO A 432 15.14 -41.30 -66.54
CA PRO A 432 16.29 -41.38 -65.63
C PRO A 432 17.21 -40.15 -65.66
N ARG A 433 17.32 -39.48 -66.82
CA ARG A 433 18.09 -38.23 -67.00
C ARG A 433 17.56 -37.05 -66.18
N LEU A 434 16.27 -37.04 -65.85
CA LEU A 434 15.62 -35.98 -65.08
C LEU A 434 15.47 -36.33 -63.58
N ALA A 435 15.87 -37.53 -63.17
CA ALA A 435 15.68 -38.03 -61.81
C ALA A 435 16.33 -37.13 -60.75
N GLY A 436 17.60 -36.77 -60.93
CA GLY A 436 18.33 -35.89 -59.99
C GLY A 436 17.69 -34.50 -59.87
N PRO A 437 17.56 -33.74 -60.98
CA PRO A 437 16.95 -32.40 -60.94
C PRO A 437 15.50 -32.38 -60.45
N ALA A 438 14.69 -33.39 -60.78
CA ALA A 438 13.30 -33.47 -60.32
C ALA A 438 13.21 -33.75 -58.82
N ALA A 439 14.05 -34.64 -58.29
CA ALA A 439 14.12 -34.94 -56.87
C ALA A 439 14.58 -33.72 -56.05
N GLU A 440 15.57 -32.97 -56.55
CA GLU A 440 16.06 -31.75 -55.90
C GLU A 440 14.98 -30.67 -55.82
N LEU A 441 14.27 -30.39 -56.93
CA LEU A 441 13.19 -29.40 -56.94
C LEU A 441 12.00 -29.82 -56.08
N ALA A 442 11.63 -31.10 -56.09
CA ALA A 442 10.56 -31.62 -55.24
C ALA A 442 10.90 -31.56 -53.75
N GLY A 443 12.15 -31.87 -53.38
CA GLY A 443 12.65 -31.77 -52.02
C GLY A 443 12.63 -30.33 -51.51
N LEU A 444 13.11 -29.38 -52.33
CA LEU A 444 13.08 -27.95 -52.01
C LEU A 444 11.64 -27.43 -51.85
N TYR A 445 10.72 -27.81 -52.74
CA TYR A 445 9.30 -27.44 -52.61
C TYR A 445 8.67 -28.01 -51.33
N ALA A 446 8.92 -29.28 -51.01
CA ALA A 446 8.40 -29.91 -49.82
C ALA A 446 8.94 -29.26 -48.54
N GLN A 447 10.23 -28.90 -48.51
CA GLN A 447 10.84 -28.20 -47.39
C GLN A 447 10.28 -26.77 -47.23
N LEU A 448 10.05 -26.05 -48.34
CA LEU A 448 9.50 -24.70 -48.32
C LEU A 448 8.01 -24.66 -47.93
N ARG A 449 7.24 -25.71 -48.27
CA ARG A 449 5.79 -25.76 -48.04
C ARG A 449 5.40 -26.46 -46.73
N TYR A 450 6.15 -27.48 -46.33
CA TYR A 450 5.81 -28.36 -45.20
C TYR A 450 6.90 -28.40 -44.11
N GLY A 451 8.08 -27.83 -44.35
CA GLY A 451 9.17 -27.78 -43.37
C GLY A 451 9.09 -26.57 -42.43
N ARG A 452 9.55 -26.73 -41.18
CA ARG A 452 9.74 -25.61 -40.24
C ARG A 452 11.08 -24.92 -40.53
N GLY A 453 11.06 -23.65 -40.96
CA GLY A 453 12.28 -22.84 -41.12
C GLY A 453 12.60 -22.33 -42.54
N ALA A 454 11.64 -22.32 -43.45
CA ALA A 454 11.83 -21.79 -44.79
C ALA A 454 12.01 -20.25 -44.80
N GLY A 455 13.28 -19.78 -44.85
CA GLY A 455 13.60 -18.36 -44.93
C GLY A 455 13.32 -17.73 -46.32
N PRO A 456 13.24 -16.38 -46.43
CA PRO A 456 12.96 -15.66 -47.68
C PRO A 456 13.91 -15.95 -48.85
N GLY A 457 15.16 -16.33 -48.55
CA GLY A 457 16.15 -16.72 -49.55
C GLY A 457 15.76 -17.99 -50.32
N GLY A 458 15.21 -18.99 -49.63
CA GLY A 458 14.88 -20.30 -50.21
C GLY A 458 13.74 -20.22 -51.24
N SER A 459 12.71 -19.40 -50.99
CA SER A 459 11.60 -19.22 -51.92
C SER A 459 12.05 -18.58 -53.25
N ARG A 460 12.91 -17.56 -53.19
CA ARG A 460 13.44 -16.89 -54.41
C ARG A 460 14.35 -17.82 -55.21
N GLU A 461 15.19 -18.58 -54.52
CA GLU A 461 16.06 -19.56 -55.15
C GLU A 461 15.27 -20.67 -55.85
N PHE A 462 14.24 -21.21 -55.20
CA PHE A 462 13.37 -22.22 -55.80
C PHE A 462 12.65 -21.71 -57.06
N VAL A 463 12.04 -20.51 -57.01
CA VAL A 463 11.40 -19.89 -58.17
C VAL A 463 12.40 -19.71 -59.33
N ARG A 464 13.63 -19.27 -59.04
CA ARG A 464 14.69 -19.10 -60.04
C ARG A 464 15.09 -20.45 -60.66
N ARG A 465 15.30 -21.48 -59.84
CA ARG A 465 15.71 -22.82 -60.29
C ARG A 465 14.64 -23.49 -61.15
N VAL A 466 13.35 -23.35 -60.81
CA VAL A 466 12.25 -23.84 -61.66
C VAL A 466 12.17 -23.08 -62.99
N ARG A 467 12.45 -21.78 -63.00
CA ARG A 467 12.51 -20.98 -64.25
C ARG A 467 13.68 -21.40 -65.14
N SER A 468 14.86 -21.61 -64.57
CA SER A 468 16.07 -22.05 -65.30
C SER A 468 16.03 -23.52 -65.71
N PHE A 469 15.16 -24.32 -65.11
CA PHE A 469 14.96 -25.71 -65.49
C PHE A 469 14.42 -25.80 -66.94
N ARG A 470 15.27 -26.25 -67.86
CA ARG A 470 14.94 -26.45 -69.28
C ARG A 470 14.86 -27.94 -69.58
N LEU A 471 13.83 -28.30 -70.34
CA LEU A 471 13.76 -29.58 -71.03
C LEU A 471 14.69 -29.44 -72.24
N ARG A 472 15.98 -29.76 -72.09
CA ARG A 472 16.85 -29.86 -73.28
C ARG A 472 16.48 -31.14 -74.04
N PRO A 473 16.47 -31.13 -75.38
CA PRO A 473 16.36 -32.35 -76.18
C PRO A 473 17.50 -33.33 -75.89
#